data_AF-A0A4R0XBW1-F1
#
_entry.id   AF-A0A4R0XBW1-F1
#
_cell.length_a   1.000
_cell.length_b   1.000
_cell.length_c   1.000
_cell.angle_alpha   90.00
_cell.angle_beta   90.00
_cell.angle_gamma   90.00
#
_symmetry.space_group_name_H-M   'P 1'
#
loop_
_entity.id
_entity.type
_entity.pdbx_description
1 polymer ?
#
loop_
_entity_poly.entity_id
_entity_poly.type
_entity_poly.pdbx_seq_one_letter_code
_entity_poly.pdbx_strand_id
1 'polypeptide(L)'
;MIASLGPDDQLYIRGHSLIGLEGIFDEATKDEQGKPIHQSRMDQELLVKLNEGNDTGTKKLAFMLKASDVVTRLFESGLREDFSGTIKCYNCHSAEGEQNFAKALEKALTERGYKKCRIYGYTGALSSMYEGEHKTSTDPKGRARNARVEIKRT
;
A
#
# COMPACT_ATOMS: atom_id res chain seq x y z
N MET A 1 -18.49 9.31 -4.42
CA MET A 1 -18.36 8.01 -3.73
C MET A 1 -17.60 7.06 -4.64
N ILE A 2 -16.81 6.11 -4.12
CA ILE A 2 -15.99 5.18 -4.93
C ILE A 2 -16.82 4.32 -5.90
N ALA A 3 -18.12 4.15 -5.65
CA ALA A 3 -19.06 3.46 -6.53
C ALA A 3 -19.24 4.12 -7.92
N SER A 4 -18.88 5.40 -8.08
CA SER A 4 -18.98 6.11 -9.36
C SER A 4 -17.70 6.07 -10.19
N LEU A 5 -16.64 5.39 -9.73
CA LEU A 5 -15.38 5.37 -10.46
C LEU A 5 -15.49 4.57 -11.77
N GLY A 6 -14.94 5.13 -12.84
CA GLY A 6 -14.94 4.60 -14.19
C GLY A 6 -13.55 4.16 -14.70
N PRO A 7 -13.45 3.85 -16.00
CA PRO A 7 -12.22 3.32 -16.61
C PRO A 7 -11.01 4.25 -16.58
N ASP A 8 -11.22 5.57 -16.53
CA ASP A 8 -10.15 6.57 -16.54
C ASP A 8 -9.72 7.00 -15.13
N ASP A 9 -10.43 6.52 -14.10
CA ASP A 9 -10.19 6.89 -12.72
C ASP A 9 -9.01 6.14 -12.11
N GLN A 10 -8.43 6.79 -11.10
CA GLN A 10 -7.25 6.30 -10.39
C GLN A 10 -7.51 6.27 -8.90
N LEU A 11 -7.29 5.10 -8.30
CA LEU A 11 -7.35 4.91 -6.86
C LEU A 11 -5.94 4.76 -6.30
N TYR A 12 -5.66 5.48 -5.23
CA TYR A 12 -4.36 5.47 -4.57
C TYR A 12 -4.49 4.81 -3.19
N ILE A 13 -3.80 3.70 -2.99
CA ILE A 13 -3.65 3.08 -1.68
C ILE A 13 -2.40 3.68 -1.04
N ARG A 14 -2.56 4.41 0.06
CA ARG A 14 -1.47 5.07 0.79
C ARG A 14 -1.16 4.34 2.09
N GLY A 15 0.08 4.49 2.54
CA GLY A 15 0.64 3.87 3.74
C GLY A 15 2.14 3.63 3.53
N HIS A 16 2.75 2.90 4.45
CA HIS A 16 4.12 2.41 4.35
C HIS A 16 4.12 0.92 4.00
N SER A 17 5.07 0.49 3.19
CA SER A 17 5.29 -0.91 2.82
C SER A 17 6.80 -1.18 2.86
N LEU A 18 7.16 -2.44 3.07
CA LEU A 18 8.54 -2.93 3.11
C LEU A 18 8.73 -4.01 2.05
N ILE A 19 9.98 -4.20 1.64
CA ILE A 19 10.38 -5.29 0.74
C ILE A 19 9.99 -6.62 1.38
N GLY A 20 9.37 -7.52 0.61
CA GLY A 20 9.01 -8.86 1.11
C GLY A 20 7.76 -8.91 1.99
N LEU A 21 6.99 -7.82 2.10
CA LEU A 21 5.80 -7.74 2.95
C LEU A 21 4.52 -7.61 2.14
N GLU A 22 3.48 -8.37 2.51
CA GLU A 22 2.16 -8.39 1.85
C GLU A 22 1.13 -7.44 2.50
N GLY A 23 1.59 -6.47 3.29
CA GLY A 23 0.75 -5.54 4.04
C GLY A 23 1.27 -4.10 4.03
N ILE A 24 0.38 -3.18 4.38
CA ILE A 24 0.72 -1.77 4.59
C ILE A 24 0.58 -1.40 6.05
N PHE A 25 1.34 -0.39 6.50
CA PHE A 25 1.24 0.14 7.85
C PHE A 25 1.12 1.66 7.85
N ASP A 26 0.48 2.18 8.89
CA ASP A 26 0.39 3.61 9.16
C ASP A 26 1.00 3.93 10.53
N GLU A 27 1.59 5.11 10.66
CA GLU A 27 2.09 5.65 11.92
C GLU A 27 0.96 6.30 12.75
N ALA A 28 -0.25 5.78 12.66
CA ALA A 28 -1.42 6.33 13.33
C ALA A 28 -1.32 6.07 14.85
N THR A 29 -1.11 7.13 15.62
CA THR A 29 -1.12 7.09 17.09
C THR A 29 -2.53 7.16 17.69
N LYS A 30 -3.55 7.39 16.85
CA LYS A 30 -4.94 7.65 17.21
C LYS A 30 -5.89 7.03 16.17
N ASP A 31 -7.07 6.58 16.59
CA ASP A 31 -8.12 6.05 15.71
C ASP A 31 -8.87 7.16 14.94
N GLU A 32 -9.86 6.78 14.13
CA GLU A 32 -10.70 7.68 13.34
C GLU A 32 -11.50 8.69 14.19
N GLN A 33 -11.64 8.44 15.50
CA GLN A 33 -12.31 9.32 16.46
C GLN A 33 -11.29 10.14 17.29
N GLY A 34 -10.00 10.06 16.96
CA GLY A 34 -8.92 10.78 17.63
C GLY A 34 -8.51 10.18 18.98
N LYS A 35 -9.00 8.99 19.33
CA LYS A 35 -8.67 8.31 20.59
C LYS A 35 -7.35 7.55 20.44
N PRO A 36 -6.47 7.57 21.46
CA PRO A 36 -5.24 6.77 21.45
C PRO A 36 -5.55 5.29 21.27
N ILE A 37 -4.93 4.66 20.28
CA ILE A 37 -5.15 3.24 20.01
C ILE A 37 -4.39 2.43 21.07
N HIS A 38 -5.11 1.64 21.88
CA HIS A 38 -4.51 0.74 22.86
C HIS A 38 -4.13 -0.61 22.26
N GLN A 39 -2.99 -1.11 22.73
CA GLN A 39 -2.11 -2.04 22.06
C GLN A 39 -2.52 -3.50 22.33
N SER A 40 -2.58 -4.34 21.31
CA SER A 40 -2.55 -5.80 21.48
C SER A 40 -1.66 -6.46 20.43
N ARG A 41 -1.01 -7.55 20.86
CA ARG A 41 0.18 -8.24 20.31
C ARG A 41 0.37 -8.15 18.78
N MET A 42 1.38 -7.39 18.36
CA MET A 42 2.07 -7.64 17.09
C MET A 42 2.96 -8.88 17.20
N ASP A 43 3.11 -9.58 16.08
CA ASP A 43 4.07 -10.67 15.90
C ASP A 43 5.51 -10.18 16.16
N GLN A 44 6.24 -10.88 17.03
CA GLN A 44 7.59 -10.50 17.46
C GLN A 44 8.58 -10.47 16.29
N GLU A 45 8.41 -11.34 15.30
CA GLU A 45 9.33 -11.42 14.16
C GLU A 45 9.23 -10.18 13.27
N LEU A 46 8.03 -9.63 13.16
CA LEU A 46 7.79 -8.38 12.45
C LEU A 46 8.29 -7.16 13.22
N LEU A 47 8.21 -7.20 14.54
CA LEU A 47 8.70 -6.16 15.43
C LEU A 47 10.23 -6.03 15.37
N VAL A 48 10.95 -7.13 15.16
CA VAL A 48 12.42 -7.11 14.95
C VAL A 48 12.75 -6.41 13.63
N LYS A 49 12.10 -6.77 12.52
CA LYS A 49 12.33 -6.13 11.21
C LYS A 49 12.03 -4.63 11.19
N LEU A 50 11.05 -4.17 11.97
CA LEU A 50 10.70 -2.74 12.08
C LEU A 50 11.66 -1.94 12.96
N ASN A 51 12.37 -2.60 13.89
CA ASN A 51 13.31 -1.95 14.81
C ASN A 51 14.75 -1.91 14.31
N GLU A 52 15.14 -2.75 13.36
CA GLU A 52 16.51 -2.74 12.80
C GLU A 52 16.83 -1.47 11.98
N GLY A 53 15.84 -0.62 11.68
CA GLY A 53 16.02 0.64 10.95
C GLY A 53 15.84 1.93 11.76
N ASN A 54 15.48 1.88 13.04
CA ASN A 54 15.20 3.09 13.83
C ASN A 54 15.99 3.09 15.15
N ASP A 55 17.12 3.77 15.12
CA ASP A 55 17.77 4.31 16.30
C ASP A 55 16.80 5.32 16.97
N THR A 56 16.77 5.38 18.31
CA THR A 56 15.88 6.20 19.19
C THR A 56 14.57 5.58 19.70
N GLY A 57 14.68 4.56 20.58
CA GLY A 57 13.92 4.48 21.85
C GLY A 57 12.38 4.55 21.88
N THR A 58 11.70 4.60 20.74
CA THR A 58 10.25 4.86 20.64
C THR A 58 9.58 3.65 20.00
N LYS A 59 8.92 2.82 20.81
CA LYS A 59 8.15 1.66 20.32
C LYS A 59 6.88 2.15 19.61
N LYS A 60 6.96 2.43 18.31
CA LYS A 60 5.81 2.70 17.45
C LYS A 60 5.20 1.38 16.96
N LEU A 61 3.91 1.15 17.25
CA LEU A 61 3.16 0.05 16.65
C LEU A 61 2.75 0.44 15.23
N ALA A 62 3.23 -0.32 14.26
CA ALA A 62 2.71 -0.31 12.91
C ALA A 62 1.48 -1.23 12.86
N PHE A 63 0.26 -0.67 12.79
CA PHE A 63 -0.90 -1.49 12.44
C PHE A 63 -0.72 -1.97 11.01
N MET A 64 -0.43 -3.26 10.83
CA MET A 64 -0.36 -3.84 9.51
C MET A 64 -1.76 -4.21 9.03
N LEU A 65 -2.18 -3.62 7.92
CA LEU A 65 -3.35 -4.03 7.17
C LEU A 65 -2.89 -4.92 6.02
N LYS A 66 -3.36 -6.18 6.00
CA LYS A 66 -3.03 -7.10 4.91
C LYS A 66 -3.71 -6.67 3.62
N ALA A 67 -3.15 -7.06 2.48
CA ALA A 67 -3.74 -6.76 1.19
C ALA A 67 -5.21 -7.23 1.05
N SER A 68 -5.56 -8.40 1.60
CA SER A 68 -6.95 -8.88 1.65
C SER A 68 -7.89 -7.93 2.39
N ASP A 69 -7.45 -7.37 3.51
CA ASP A 69 -8.26 -6.46 4.32
C ASP A 69 -8.45 -5.11 3.60
N VAL A 70 -7.43 -4.67 2.86
CA VAL A 70 -7.55 -3.50 1.96
C VAL A 70 -8.62 -3.74 0.89
N VAL A 71 -8.63 -4.92 0.26
CA VAL A 71 -9.64 -5.28 -0.75
C VAL A 71 -11.04 -5.35 -0.15
N THR A 72 -11.19 -5.91 1.05
CA THR A 72 -12.47 -5.91 1.78
C THR A 72 -12.98 -4.49 1.97
N ARG A 73 -12.13 -3.56 2.44
CA ARG A 73 -12.52 -2.15 2.61
C ARG A 73 -12.88 -1.46 1.31
N LEU A 74 -12.19 -1.74 0.20
CA LEU A 74 -12.53 -1.19 -1.11
C LEU A 74 -13.93 -1.62 -1.56
N PHE A 75 -14.25 -2.91 -1.39
CA PHE A 75 -15.57 -3.45 -1.68
C PHE A 75 -16.65 -2.84 -0.76
N GLU A 76 -16.42 -2.81 0.55
CA GLU A 76 -17.36 -2.26 1.53
C GLU A 76 -17.61 -0.76 1.31
N SER A 77 -16.61 -0.05 0.80
CA SER A 77 -16.75 1.36 0.39
C SER A 77 -17.58 1.52 -0.88
N GLY A 78 -17.84 0.44 -1.62
CA GLY A 78 -18.67 0.40 -2.81
C GLY A 78 -17.91 0.34 -4.14
N LEU A 79 -16.63 -0.03 -4.16
CA LEU A 79 -15.92 -0.24 -5.42
C LEU A 79 -16.58 -1.40 -6.17
N ARG A 80 -16.97 -1.18 -7.42
CA ARG A 80 -17.65 -2.20 -8.22
C ARG A 80 -16.66 -3.20 -8.79
N GLU A 81 -17.06 -4.48 -8.85
CA GLU A 81 -16.23 -5.56 -9.41
C GLU A 81 -15.85 -5.34 -10.89
N ASP A 82 -16.66 -4.58 -11.62
CA ASP A 82 -16.41 -4.22 -13.02
C ASP A 82 -15.50 -2.99 -13.19
N PHE A 83 -14.97 -2.42 -12.09
CA PHE A 83 -14.01 -1.33 -12.14
C PHE A 83 -12.81 -1.68 -13.03
N SER A 84 -12.61 -0.87 -14.07
CA SER A 84 -11.58 -1.05 -15.09
C SER A 84 -10.50 0.02 -15.05
N GLY A 85 -10.56 0.93 -14.06
CA GLY A 85 -9.56 1.95 -13.85
C GLY A 85 -8.26 1.41 -13.23
N THR A 86 -7.46 2.33 -12.70
CA THR A 86 -6.12 2.02 -12.21
C THR A 86 -6.04 2.10 -10.68
N ILE A 87 -5.51 1.08 -10.05
CA ILE A 87 -5.17 1.07 -8.62
C ILE A 87 -3.65 1.22 -8.49
N LYS A 88 -3.20 2.18 -7.68
CA LYS A 88 -1.78 2.44 -7.41
C LYS A 88 -1.50 2.21 -5.94
N CYS A 89 -0.67 1.21 -5.64
CA CYS A 89 -0.07 0.99 -4.32
C CYS A 89 0.98 2.08 -4.09
N TYR A 90 0.56 3.26 -3.65
CA TYR A 90 1.40 4.45 -3.50
C TYR A 90 2.19 4.44 -2.18
N ASN A 91 2.93 3.36 -1.98
CA ASN A 91 3.76 3.09 -0.82
C ASN A 91 5.16 2.62 -1.28
N CYS A 92 6.16 2.82 -0.43
CA CYS A 92 7.54 2.41 -0.73
C CYS A 92 7.62 0.89 -0.93
N HIS A 93 8.41 0.43 -1.89
CA HIS A 93 8.71 -1.00 -2.08
C HIS A 93 7.48 -1.91 -2.30
N SER A 94 6.32 -1.38 -2.69
CA SER A 94 5.07 -2.15 -2.91
C SER A 94 5.22 -3.33 -3.85
N ALA A 95 6.14 -3.24 -4.81
CA ALA A 95 6.33 -4.18 -5.88
C ALA A 95 7.70 -4.86 -5.84
N GLU A 96 8.42 -4.73 -4.72
CA GLU A 96 9.77 -5.24 -4.57
C GLU A 96 9.82 -6.53 -3.76
N GLY A 97 10.60 -7.50 -4.23
CA GLY A 97 10.67 -8.85 -3.68
C GLY A 97 9.71 -9.82 -4.37
N GLU A 98 9.95 -11.12 -4.13
CA GLU A 98 9.12 -12.20 -4.64
C GLU A 98 7.69 -12.08 -4.12
N GLN A 99 7.56 -11.97 -2.79
CA GLN A 99 6.34 -11.58 -2.09
C GLN A 99 6.33 -10.06 -1.91
N ASN A 100 5.21 -9.42 -2.22
CA ASN A 100 5.04 -7.99 -2.01
C ASN A 100 3.57 -7.58 -1.97
N PHE A 101 3.30 -6.42 -1.39
CA PHE A 101 1.94 -5.91 -1.19
C PHE A 101 1.15 -5.78 -2.50
N ALA A 102 1.76 -5.28 -3.58
CA ALA A 102 1.03 -5.07 -4.82
C ALA A 102 0.62 -6.38 -5.50
N LYS A 103 1.44 -7.43 -5.42
CA LYS A 103 1.07 -8.80 -5.85
C LYS A 103 -0.01 -9.40 -4.96
N ALA A 104 0.11 -9.28 -3.64
CA ALA A 104 -0.90 -9.78 -2.71
C ALA A 104 -2.25 -9.08 -2.90
N LEU A 105 -2.24 -7.77 -3.22
CA LEU A 105 -3.43 -7.00 -3.53
C LEU A 105 -4.06 -7.43 -4.85
N GLU A 106 -3.26 -7.66 -5.89
CA GLU A 106 -3.74 -8.19 -7.16
C GLU A 106 -4.42 -9.55 -6.98
N LYS A 107 -3.78 -10.46 -6.26
CA LYS A 107 -4.34 -11.77 -5.95
C LYS A 107 -5.68 -11.66 -5.21
N ALA A 108 -5.74 -10.86 -4.15
CA ALA A 108 -6.97 -10.66 -3.38
C ALA A 108 -8.10 -10.00 -4.19
N LEU A 109 -7.77 -9.06 -5.08
CA LEU A 109 -8.74 -8.46 -6.02
C LEU A 109 -9.26 -9.50 -7.01
N THR A 110 -8.37 -10.33 -7.56
CA THR A 110 -8.73 -11.41 -8.48
C THR A 110 -9.62 -12.46 -7.81
N GLU A 111 -9.28 -12.90 -6.60
CA GLU A 111 -10.08 -13.82 -5.79
C GLU A 111 -11.48 -13.27 -5.50
N ARG A 112 -11.61 -11.95 -5.36
CA ARG A 112 -12.89 -11.27 -5.13
C ARG A 112 -13.66 -10.95 -6.42
N GLY A 113 -13.12 -11.22 -7.61
CA GLY A 113 -13.82 -11.06 -8.89
C GLY A 113 -13.48 -9.80 -9.70
N TYR A 114 -12.57 -8.94 -9.21
CA TYR A 114 -12.13 -7.77 -9.96
C TYR A 114 -11.17 -8.17 -11.07
N LYS A 115 -11.64 -8.18 -12.33
CA LYS A 115 -10.86 -8.69 -13.49
C LYS A 115 -10.31 -7.63 -14.42
N LYS A 116 -10.79 -6.39 -14.34
CA LYS A 116 -10.52 -5.35 -15.34
C LYS A 116 -9.55 -4.26 -14.88
N CYS A 117 -9.40 -4.06 -13.57
CA CYS A 117 -8.52 -3.02 -13.04
C CYS A 117 -7.05 -3.34 -13.30
N ARG A 118 -6.26 -2.29 -13.50
CA ARG A 118 -4.79 -2.35 -13.59
C ARG A 118 -4.18 -1.99 -12.25
N ILE A 119 -3.09 -2.64 -11.88
CA ILE A 119 -2.45 -2.45 -10.58
C ILE A 119 -1.01 -2.04 -10.78
N TYR A 120 -0.57 -1.00 -10.07
CA TYR A 120 0.82 -0.55 -10.07
C TYR A 120 1.38 -0.48 -8.66
N GLY A 121 2.63 -0.88 -8.50
CA GLY A 121 3.43 -0.66 -7.29
C GLY A 121 4.80 -0.07 -7.62
N TYR A 122 5.66 0.08 -6.61
CA TYR A 122 6.97 0.72 -6.73
C TYR A 122 8.08 -0.21 -6.24
N THR A 123 9.20 -0.24 -6.96
CA THR A 123 10.39 -1.05 -6.66
C THR A 123 11.46 -0.27 -5.89
N GLY A 124 11.05 0.74 -5.13
CA GLY A 124 11.97 1.61 -4.40
C GLY A 124 11.24 2.53 -3.44
N ALA A 125 12.00 3.32 -2.68
CA ALA A 125 11.41 4.27 -1.77
C ALA A 125 10.81 5.45 -2.54
N LEU A 126 9.68 5.93 -2.03
CA LEU A 126 9.04 7.16 -2.48
C LEU A 126 9.47 8.27 -1.53
N SER A 127 9.99 9.37 -2.08
CA SER A 127 10.40 10.53 -1.28
C SER A 127 9.19 11.15 -0.59
N SER A 128 9.31 11.53 0.68
CA SER A 128 8.31 12.36 1.35
C SER A 128 8.23 13.78 0.78
N MET A 129 9.26 14.19 0.03
CA MET A 129 9.39 15.51 -0.58
C MET A 129 8.90 15.51 -2.03
N TYR A 130 8.43 16.67 -2.46
CA TYR A 130 8.04 16.93 -3.84
C TYR A 130 9.11 17.81 -4.50
N GLU A 131 9.43 17.50 -5.76
CA GLU A 131 10.14 18.42 -6.66
C GLU A 131 9.11 19.05 -7.59
N GLY A 132 8.73 20.30 -7.29
CA GLY A 132 7.59 20.96 -7.93
C GLY A 132 6.29 20.21 -7.64
N GLU A 133 5.57 19.81 -8.70
CA GLU A 133 4.30 19.06 -8.58
C GLU A 133 4.49 17.53 -8.54
N HIS A 134 5.72 17.04 -8.40
CA HIS A 134 6.03 15.62 -8.56
C HIS A 134 6.70 15.03 -7.33
N LYS A 135 6.16 13.90 -6.85
CA LYS A 135 6.86 13.07 -5.86
C LYS A 135 8.04 12.37 -6.53
N THR A 136 9.19 12.41 -5.87
CA THR A 136 10.41 11.73 -6.33
C THR A 136 10.48 10.32 -5.77
N SER A 137 11.35 9.50 -6.35
CA SER A 137 11.67 8.16 -5.85
C SER A 137 13.19 8.04 -5.74
N THR A 138 13.65 7.22 -4.81
CA THR A 138 15.07 6.85 -4.73
C THR A 138 15.49 5.90 -5.86
N ASP A 139 14.55 5.46 -6.69
CA ASP A 139 14.85 4.76 -7.93
C ASP A 139 15.68 5.67 -8.88
N PRO A 140 16.65 5.11 -9.63
CA PRO A 140 17.50 5.88 -10.55
C PRO A 140 16.74 6.74 -11.57
N LYS A 141 15.45 6.44 -11.83
CA LYS A 141 14.60 7.17 -12.77
C LYS A 141 14.00 8.46 -12.19
N GLY A 142 14.32 8.81 -10.94
CA GLY A 142 14.11 10.12 -10.28
C GLY A 142 12.65 10.48 -9.93
N ARG A 143 11.71 10.33 -10.87
CA ARG A 143 10.28 10.60 -10.63
C ARG A 143 9.56 9.33 -10.22
N ALA A 144 8.71 9.39 -9.19
CA ALA A 144 7.89 8.26 -8.77
C ALA A 144 7.11 7.62 -9.93
N ARG A 145 6.54 8.44 -10.82
CA ARG A 145 5.80 7.95 -11.99
C ARG A 145 6.61 7.02 -12.92
N ASN A 146 7.94 7.16 -12.94
CA ASN A 146 8.85 6.38 -13.77
C ASN A 146 9.33 5.11 -13.05
N ALA A 147 9.27 5.10 -11.72
CA ALA A 147 9.66 4.01 -10.84
C ALA A 147 8.52 2.98 -10.59
N ARG A 148 7.31 3.27 -11.09
CA ARG A 148 6.18 2.35 -10.95
C ARG A 148 6.30 1.19 -11.94
N VAL A 149 5.87 0.02 -11.50
CA VAL A 149 5.76 -1.18 -12.32
C VAL A 149 4.32 -1.68 -12.30
N GLU A 150 3.84 -2.16 -13.43
CA GLU A 150 2.53 -2.81 -13.50
C GLU A 150 2.63 -4.24 -12.96
N ILE A 151 1.72 -4.61 -12.06
CA ILE A 151 1.59 -5.98 -11.59
C ILE A 151 0.77 -6.76 -12.62
N LYS A 152 1.40 -7.75 -13.23
CA LYS A 152 0.71 -8.68 -14.12
C LYS A 152 -0.09 -9.68 -13.30
N ARG A 153 -1.31 -9.93 -13.73
CA ARG A 153 -2.16 -10.99 -13.17
C ARG A 153 -1.53 -12.34 -13.46
N THR A 154 -1.44 -13.19 -12.45
CA THR A 154 -0.97 -14.58 -12.56
C THR A 154 -2.13 -15.55 -12.51
#